data_AF-A0A436CD91-F1
#
_entry.id   AF-A0A436CD91-F1
#
_cell.length_a   1.000
_cell.length_b   1.000
_cell.length_c   1.000
_cell.angle_alpha   90.00
_cell.angle_beta   90.00
_cell.angle_gamma   90.00
#
_symmetry.space_group_name_H-M   'P 1'
#
loop_
_entity.id
_entity.type
_entity.pdbx_description
1 polymer ?
#
loop_
_entity_poly.entity_id
_entity_poly.type
_entity_poly.pdbx_seq_one_letter_code
_entity_poly.pdbx_strand_id
1 'polypeptide(L)'
;TDDRGRMPAAGKVALVAIVGNEDGAHHCHAECFQALNDVGFTIPANGGVYWVGEAMEDVNYVDLPATPEKVSGAIEMAASNAAHLAGLLKDRGYSGVSG
;
A
#
# COMPACT_ATOMS: atom_id res chain seq x y z
N THR A 1 -3.49 15.16 -16.70
CA THR A 1 -4.64 15.30 -15.80
C THR A 1 -5.91 15.21 -16.62
N ASP A 2 -7.05 14.95 -15.99
CA ASP A 2 -8.36 15.01 -16.67
C ASP A 2 -8.90 16.44 -16.73
N ASP A 3 -10.14 16.59 -17.22
CA ASP A 3 -10.87 17.86 -17.37
C ASP A 3 -11.15 18.56 -16.03
N ARG A 4 -10.97 17.88 -14.90
CA ARG A 4 -11.11 18.43 -13.54
C ARG A 4 -9.77 18.53 -12.80
N GLY A 5 -8.66 18.54 -13.56
CA GLY A 5 -7.32 18.70 -13.02
C GLY A 5 -6.81 17.48 -12.24
N ARG A 6 -7.51 16.34 -12.27
CA ARG A 6 -7.14 15.16 -11.48
C ARG A 6 -6.06 14.35 -12.19
N MET A 7 -5.12 13.78 -11.44
CA MET A 7 -4.09 12.92 -12.00
C MET A 7 -4.67 11.60 -12.52
N PRO A 8 -4.01 10.89 -13.45
CA PRO A 8 -4.51 9.60 -13.96
C PRO A 8 -4.73 8.52 -12.90
N ALA A 9 -4.09 8.64 -11.72
CA ALA A 9 -4.31 7.73 -10.61
C ALA A 9 -5.40 8.18 -9.63
N ALA A 10 -5.95 9.40 -9.76
CA ALA A 10 -6.98 9.90 -8.87
C ALA A 10 -8.20 8.97 -8.85
N GLY A 11 -8.63 8.59 -7.64
CA GLY A 11 -9.71 7.62 -7.42
C GLY A 11 -9.24 6.16 -7.43
N LYS A 12 -7.94 5.88 -7.62
CA LYS A 12 -7.35 4.55 -7.44
C LYS A 12 -6.72 4.44 -6.06
N VAL A 13 -6.71 3.22 -5.54
CA VAL A 13 -6.14 2.88 -4.24
C VAL A 13 -4.82 2.16 -4.42
N ALA A 14 -3.83 2.45 -3.57
CA ALA A 14 -2.54 1.77 -3.56
C ALA A 14 -2.27 1.07 -2.22
N LEU A 15 -1.63 -0.09 -2.31
CA LEU A 15 -1.04 -0.84 -1.20
C LEU A 15 0.44 -1.04 -1.50
N VAL A 16 1.27 -1.11 -0.46
CA VAL A 16 2.71 -1.40 -0.61
C VAL A 16 3.09 -2.60 0.24
N ALA A 17 3.63 -3.63 -0.42
CA ALA A 17 4.15 -4.82 0.20
C ALA A 17 5.69 -4.81 0.17
N ILE A 18 6.32 -4.98 1.33
CA ILE A 18 7.78 -5.03 1.45
C ILE A 18 8.21 -6.39 2.01
N VAL A 19 9.24 -6.98 1.41
CA VAL A 19 9.99 -8.08 2.02
C VAL A 19 11.43 -7.62 2.17
N GLY A 20 12.01 -7.82 3.34
CA GLY A 20 13.41 -7.49 3.63
C GLY A 20 14.01 -8.51 4.58
N ASN A 21 15.32 -8.65 4.59
CA ASN A 21 15.96 -9.67 5.42
C ASN A 21 16.10 -9.25 6.89
N GLU A 22 15.92 -7.97 7.24
CA GLU A 22 16.16 -7.48 8.61
C GLU A 22 15.32 -6.24 8.97
N ASP A 23 15.56 -5.10 8.33
CA ASP A 23 14.91 -3.83 8.68
C ASP A 23 14.68 -2.93 7.45
N GLY A 24 13.93 -1.84 7.63
CA GLY A 24 13.72 -0.79 6.64
C GLY A 24 12.30 -0.73 6.08
N ALA A 25 11.42 -1.68 6.42
CA ALA A 25 10.07 -1.76 5.85
C ALA A 25 9.27 -0.46 6.00
N HIS A 26 9.29 0.16 7.19
CA HIS A 26 8.58 1.42 7.42
C HIS A 26 9.20 2.61 6.68
N HIS A 27 10.53 2.63 6.52
CA HIS A 27 11.19 3.66 5.72
C HIS A 27 10.81 3.52 4.24
N CYS A 28 10.87 2.30 3.69
CA CYS A 28 10.41 2.02 2.33
C CYS A 28 8.93 2.37 2.14
N HIS A 29 8.07 2.05 3.11
CA HIS A 29 6.67 2.47 3.08
C HIS A 29 6.53 4.00 3.00
N ALA A 30 7.26 4.76 3.82
CA ALA A 30 7.19 6.22 3.79
C ALA A 30 7.54 6.79 2.42
N GLU A 31 8.64 6.33 1.82
CA GLU A 31 9.08 6.76 0.49
C GLU A 31 8.09 6.36 -0.60
N CYS A 32 7.64 5.10 -0.62
CA CYS A 32 6.69 4.63 -1.62
C CYS A 32 5.34 5.33 -1.50
N PHE A 33 4.83 5.52 -0.29
CA PHE A 33 3.55 6.17 -0.06
C PHE A 33 3.57 7.64 -0.43
N GLN A 34 4.65 8.36 -0.13
CA GLN A 34 4.80 9.74 -0.58
C GLN A 34 4.78 9.81 -2.11
N ALA A 35 5.59 8.99 -2.78
CA ALA A 35 5.64 8.95 -4.25
C ALA A 35 4.29 8.58 -4.89
N LEU A 36 3.55 7.64 -4.31
CA LEU A 36 2.22 7.23 -4.78
C LEU A 36 1.18 8.33 -4.59
N ASN A 37 1.21 9.01 -3.45
CA ASN A 37 0.34 10.16 -3.19
C ASN A 37 0.61 11.30 -4.18
N ASP A 38 1.88 11.59 -4.47
CA ASP A 38 2.28 12.67 -5.37
C ASP A 38 1.82 12.45 -6.81
N VAL A 39 1.52 11.20 -7.21
CA VAL A 39 0.94 10.87 -8.52
C VAL A 39 -0.57 10.60 -8.46
N GLY A 40 -1.20 10.80 -7.30
CA GLY A 40 -2.65 10.85 -7.13
C GLY A 40 -3.32 9.57 -6.63
N PHE A 41 -2.58 8.57 -6.15
CA PHE A 41 -3.20 7.43 -5.47
C PHE A 41 -3.72 7.82 -4.08
N THR A 42 -4.77 7.13 -3.63
CA THR A 42 -5.21 7.18 -2.23
C THR A 42 -4.71 5.96 -1.49
N ILE A 43 -4.24 6.16 -0.26
CA ILE A 43 -3.72 5.09 0.59
C ILE A 43 -4.75 4.77 1.68
N PRO A 44 -5.17 3.50 1.84
CA PRO A 44 -6.10 3.12 2.89
C PRO A 44 -5.38 3.04 4.26
N ALA A 45 -6.16 3.04 5.33
CA ALA A 45 -5.64 2.69 6.65
C ALA A 45 -4.98 1.29 6.59
N ASN A 46 -3.82 1.14 7.23
CA ASN A 46 -3.02 -0.09 7.17
C ASN A 46 -2.69 -0.53 5.74
N GLY A 47 -2.46 0.41 4.82
CA GLY A 47 -2.12 0.12 3.42
C GLY A 47 -0.71 -0.45 3.18
N GLY A 48 0.12 -0.48 4.22
CA GLY A 48 1.45 -1.07 4.20
C GLY A 48 1.44 -2.44 4.82
N VAL A 49 1.93 -3.44 4.07
CA VAL A 49 2.19 -4.79 4.56
C VAL A 49 3.66 -5.10 4.42
N TYR A 50 4.21 -5.86 5.36
CA TYR A 50 5.60 -6.25 5.26
C TYR A 50 5.91 -7.56 5.97
N TRP A 51 7.01 -8.16 5.54
CA TRP A 51 7.76 -9.12 6.31
C TRP A 51 9.22 -8.65 6.38
N VAL A 52 9.81 -8.76 7.57
CA VAL A 52 11.24 -8.66 7.74
C VAL A 52 11.76 -9.88 8.48
N GLY A 53 12.96 -10.34 8.11
CA GLY A 53 13.68 -11.38 8.85
C GLY A 53 14.22 -10.85 10.18
N GLU A 54 14.73 -11.77 10.99
CA GLU A 54 15.40 -11.42 12.24
C GLU A 54 16.78 -10.82 11.96
N ALA A 55 17.20 -9.89 12.81
CA ALA A 55 18.50 -9.23 12.68
C ALA A 55 19.65 -10.25 12.69
N MET A 56 20.60 -10.08 11.77
CA MET A 56 21.78 -10.94 11.61
C MET A 56 21.48 -12.42 11.25
N GLU A 57 20.29 -12.73 10.72
CA GLU A 57 19.95 -14.05 10.17
C GLU A 57 19.91 -14.07 8.63
N ASP A 58 19.94 -15.26 8.04
CA ASP A 58 20.05 -15.47 6.58
C ASP A 58 18.74 -15.99 5.93
N VAL A 59 17.62 -15.96 6.64
CA VAL A 59 16.34 -16.46 6.12
C VAL A 59 15.75 -15.44 5.14
N ASN A 60 15.40 -15.87 3.92
CA ASN A 60 14.59 -15.05 3.01
C ASN A 60 13.12 -15.43 3.10
N TYR A 61 12.23 -14.47 2.81
CA TYR A 61 10.77 -14.72 2.79
C TYR A 61 10.39 -15.89 1.88
N VAL A 62 11.07 -16.04 0.73
CA VAL A 62 10.79 -17.10 -0.25
C VAL A 62 11.14 -18.50 0.26
N ASP A 63 12.02 -18.59 1.26
CA ASP A 63 12.47 -19.86 1.84
C ASP A 63 11.54 -20.33 2.97
N LEU A 64 10.58 -19.51 3.39
CA LEU A 64 9.62 -19.87 4.41
C LEU A 64 8.66 -20.96 3.89
N PRO A 65 8.31 -21.96 4.73
CA PRO A 65 7.40 -23.04 4.31
C PRO A 65 5.97 -22.55 4.03
N ALA A 66 5.60 -21.39 4.59
CA ALA A 66 4.33 -20.71 4.35
C ALA A 66 4.47 -19.23 4.77
N THR A 67 3.54 -18.39 4.30
CA THR A 67 3.40 -17.01 4.81
C THR A 67 3.11 -17.03 6.31
N PRO A 68 3.88 -16.29 7.14
CA PRO A 68 3.62 -16.20 8.57
C PRO A 68 2.23 -15.64 8.86
N GLU A 69 1.54 -16.18 9.87
CA GLU A 69 0.15 -15.81 10.20
C GLU A 69 -0.05 -14.30 10.40
N LYS A 70 0.91 -13.63 11.05
CA LYS A 70 0.89 -12.16 11.22
C LYS A 70 0.92 -11.40 9.90
N VAL A 71 1.70 -11.89 8.93
CA VAL A 71 1.79 -11.29 7.59
C VAL A 71 0.48 -11.54 6.83
N SER A 72 -0.05 -12.77 6.89
CA SER A 72 -1.35 -13.11 6.30
C SER A 72 -2.48 -12.23 6.86
N GLY A 73 -2.55 -12.06 8.19
CA GLY A 73 -3.55 -11.20 8.81
C GLY A 73 -3.40 -9.73 8.44
N ALA A 74 -2.16 -9.23 8.29
CA ALA A 74 -1.90 -7.89 7.79
C ALA A 74 -2.36 -7.72 6.33
N ILE A 75 -2.13 -8.72 5.47
CA ILE A 75 -2.59 -8.75 4.07
C ILE A 75 -4.12 -8.72 4.02
N GLU A 76 -4.81 -9.54 4.81
CA GLU A 76 -6.26 -9.57 4.88
C GLU A 76 -6.84 -8.21 5.30
N MET A 77 -6.27 -7.60 6.34
CA MET A 77 -6.69 -6.27 6.80
C MET A 77 -6.46 -5.19 5.74
N ALA A 78 -5.28 -5.18 5.12
CA ALA A 78 -4.94 -4.23 4.07
C ALA A 78 -5.86 -4.36 2.85
N ALA A 79 -6.14 -5.60 2.42
CA ALA A 79 -7.05 -5.88 1.32
C ALA A 79 -8.49 -5.45 1.63
N SER A 80 -8.97 -5.72 2.85
CA SER A 80 -10.28 -5.28 3.33
C SER A 80 -10.42 -3.75 3.27
N ASN A 81 -9.45 -3.02 3.83
CA ASN A 81 -9.45 -1.56 3.84
C ASN A 81 -9.33 -0.97 2.43
N ALA A 82 -8.50 -1.57 1.58
CA ALA A 82 -8.35 -1.13 0.19
C ALA A 82 -9.64 -1.31 -0.61
N ALA A 83 -10.30 -2.46 -0.47
CA ALA A 83 -11.57 -2.73 -1.15
C ALA A 83 -12.66 -1.76 -0.68
N HIS A 84 -12.75 -1.50 0.62
CA HIS A 84 -13.68 -0.51 1.17
C HIS A 84 -13.43 0.89 0.58
N LEU A 85 -12.19 1.37 0.62
CA LEU A 85 -11.83 2.69 0.10
C LEU A 85 -12.05 2.80 -1.41
N ALA A 86 -11.72 1.75 -2.18
CA ALA A 86 -11.94 1.72 -3.61
C ALA A 86 -13.44 1.80 -3.94
N GLY A 87 -14.29 1.12 -3.16
CA GLY A 87 -15.75 1.23 -3.26
C GLY A 87 -16.22 2.67 -3.04
N LEU A 88 -15.75 3.33 -1.97
CA LEU A 88 -16.08 4.73 -1.67
C LEU A 88 -15.65 5.68 -2.79
N LEU A 89 -14.44 5.52 -3.33
CA LEU A 89 -13.92 6.36 -4.42
C LEU A 89 -14.61 6.09 -5.76
N LYS A 90 -15.09 4.87 -5.99
CA LYS A 90 -15.90 4.53 -7.16
C LYS A 90 -17.27 5.21 -7.10
N ASP A 91 -17.91 5.21 -5.93
CA ASP A 91 -19.22 5.84 -5.73
C ASP A 91 -19.12 7.37 -5.66
N ARG A 92 -18.07 7.88 -4.99
CA ARG A 92 -17.83 9.31 -4.75
C ARG A 92 -16.36 9.64 -4.93
N GLY A 93 -15.95 9.74 -6.20
CA GLY A 93 -14.59 10.13 -6.56
C GLY A 93 -14.25 11.56 -6.17
N TYR A 94 -12.96 11.89 -6.18
CA TYR A 94 -12.50 13.24 -5.90
C TYR A 94 -13.15 14.27 -6.83
N SER A 95 -13.60 15.38 -6.25
CA SER A 95 -14.28 16.45 -6.98
C SER A 95 -13.41 17.03 -8.09
N GLY A 96 -12.11 17.21 -7.83
CA GLY A 96 -11.22 18.00 -8.69
C GLY A 96 -11.63 19.47 -8.72
N VAL A 97 -10.86 20.28 -9.44
CA VAL A 97 -11.21 21.67 -9.74
C VAL A 97 -10.98 21.90 -11.23
N SER A 98 -11.95 22.51 -11.90
CA SER A 98 -11.74 23.03 -13.25
C SER A 98 -10.78 24.21 -13.14
N GLY A 99 -9.67 24.13 -13.88
CA GLY A 99 -8.76 25.26 -14.09
C GLY A 99 -9.39 26.36 -14.93
#